data_AF-A0A1C2GSW8-F1
#
_entry.id   AF-A0A1C2GSW8-F1
#
_cell.length_a   1.000
_cell.length_b   1.000
_cell.length_c   1.000
_cell.angle_alpha   90.00
_cell.angle_beta   90.00
_cell.angle_gamma   90.00
#
_symmetry.space_group_name_H-M   'P 1'
#
loop_
_entity.id
_entity.type
_entity.pdbx_description
1 polymer ?
#
loop_
_entity_poly.entity_id
_entity_poly.type
_entity_poly.pdbx_seq_one_letter_code
_entity_poly.pdbx_strand_id
1 'polypeptide(L)'
;MKAGFMVLAALGLLCLQSNAQHKSAQKPKEKIEALVLAKVKQVPEVKQFFRTAAGQRPDLMMDRRPDGDFMYYEVKMGLTGGDIFRTAERFCVDPRTMKVYYWDVMADDMAFSSSAIITLEQWRKLRKTAAWQKPHTYKAGKLVALTK
;
A
#
# COMPACT_ATOMS: atom_id res chain seq x y z
N MET A 1 35.56 -52.06 -21.99
CA MET A 1 34.45 -52.32 -21.04
C MET A 1 34.67 -51.37 -19.87
N LYS A 2 34.05 -50.18 -19.89
CA LYS A 2 32.78 -49.81 -19.22
C LYS A 2 32.83 -49.94 -17.70
N ALA A 3 33.13 -48.84 -17.03
CA ALA A 3 32.50 -48.31 -15.80
C ALA A 3 33.25 -47.01 -15.47
N GLY A 4 32.65 -45.82 -15.40
CA GLY A 4 31.26 -45.50 -15.18
C GLY A 4 31.25 -44.37 -14.14
N PHE A 5 31.19 -43.14 -14.63
CA PHE A 5 30.87 -41.89 -13.93
C PHE A 5 30.34 -42.08 -12.49
N MET A 6 31.17 -41.81 -11.49
CA MET A 6 30.73 -41.71 -10.10
C MET A 6 30.90 -40.27 -9.60
N VAL A 7 29.73 -39.64 -9.43
CA VAL A 7 29.42 -38.63 -8.41
C VAL A 7 30.00 -37.22 -8.64
N LEU A 8 29.59 -36.58 -9.74
CA LEU A 8 29.42 -35.12 -9.81
C LEU A 8 27.92 -34.79 -9.69
N ALA A 9 27.33 -35.02 -8.52
CA ALA A 9 25.92 -34.69 -8.26
C ALA A 9 25.70 -34.19 -6.82
N ALA A 10 26.65 -33.43 -6.28
CA ALA A 10 26.57 -32.91 -4.90
C ALA A 10 26.64 -31.37 -4.80
N LEU A 11 26.49 -30.63 -5.91
CA LEU A 11 26.57 -29.15 -5.91
C LEU A 11 25.33 -28.43 -6.49
N GLY A 12 24.25 -29.15 -6.80
CA GLY A 12 23.10 -28.60 -7.53
C GLY A 12 21.85 -28.25 -6.71
N LEU A 13 21.86 -28.43 -5.38
CA LEU A 13 20.62 -28.40 -4.57
C LEU A 13 20.68 -27.46 -3.35
N LEU A 14 21.39 -26.33 -3.45
CA LEU A 14 21.46 -25.34 -2.37
C LEU A 14 21.09 -23.90 -2.77
N CYS A 15 20.36 -23.70 -3.88
CA CYS A 15 19.84 -22.39 -4.25
C CYS A 15 18.31 -22.24 -4.05
N LEU A 16 17.67 -23.21 -3.40
CA LEU A 16 16.21 -23.24 -3.20
C LEU A 16 15.84 -23.14 -1.72
N GLN A 17 16.30 -22.11 -1.01
CA GLN A 17 15.72 -21.74 0.28
C GLN A 17 16.27 -20.39 0.74
N SER A 18 15.60 -19.31 0.32
CA SER A 18 15.45 -18.07 1.11
C SER A 18 14.62 -17.05 0.34
N ASN A 19 13.44 -17.44 -0.16
CA ASN A 19 12.34 -16.47 -0.20
C ASN A 19 11.84 -16.34 1.24
N ALA A 20 12.63 -15.64 2.06
CA ALA A 20 12.13 -15.10 3.31
C ALA A 20 10.96 -14.19 2.93
N GLN A 21 9.75 -14.75 2.97
CA GLN A 21 8.53 -13.97 2.99
C GLN A 21 8.67 -13.11 4.24
N HIS A 22 9.10 -11.86 4.04
CA HIS A 22 9.02 -10.82 5.06
C HIS A 22 7.57 -10.80 5.53
N LYS A 23 7.32 -11.42 6.69
CA LYS A 23 6.05 -11.32 7.38
C LYS A 23 5.89 -9.84 7.67
N SER A 24 4.85 -9.26 7.07
CA SER A 24 4.35 -7.94 7.45
C SER A 24 4.37 -7.79 8.97
N ALA A 25 4.79 -6.62 9.46
CA ALA A 25 4.90 -6.34 10.88
C ALA A 25 3.53 -6.43 11.59
N GLN A 26 2.43 -6.32 10.84
CA GLN A 26 1.08 -6.48 11.35
C GLN A 26 0.41 -7.70 10.71
N LYS A 27 0.19 -8.74 11.52
CA LYS A 27 -0.67 -9.84 11.09
C LYS A 27 -2.12 -9.35 11.06
N PRO A 28 -2.90 -9.64 9.99
CA PRO A 28 -4.33 -9.39 10.00
C PRO A 28 -4.98 -10.09 11.20
N LYS A 29 -5.82 -9.39 11.95
CA LYS A 29 -6.53 -9.95 13.09
C LYS A 29 -7.78 -10.73 12.65
N GLU A 30 -8.33 -10.35 11.50
CA GLU A 30 -9.56 -10.92 10.95
C GLU A 30 -9.41 -11.30 9.46
N LYS A 31 -10.26 -12.23 8.99
CA LYS A 31 -10.27 -12.64 7.56
C LYS A 31 -10.51 -11.46 6.62
N ILE A 32 -11.36 -10.52 7.02
CA ILE A 32 -11.67 -9.33 6.23
C ILE A 32 -10.45 -8.42 6.07
N GLU A 33 -9.62 -8.26 7.10
CA GLU A 33 -8.40 -7.46 7.03
C GLU A 33 -7.38 -8.07 6.06
N ALA A 34 -7.25 -9.39 6.04
CA ALA A 34 -6.40 -10.08 5.07
C ALA A 34 -6.88 -9.82 3.63
N LEU A 35 -8.20 -9.84 3.42
CA LEU A 35 -8.80 -9.52 2.12
C LEU A 35 -8.58 -8.06 1.73
N VAL A 36 -8.75 -7.12 2.67
CA VAL A 36 -8.50 -5.68 2.46
C VAL A 36 -7.04 -5.44 2.07
N LEU A 37 -6.08 -5.98 2.83
CA LEU A 37 -4.65 -5.86 2.53
C LEU A 37 -4.32 -6.49 1.17
N ALA A 38 -4.92 -7.63 0.84
CA ALA A 38 -4.75 -8.26 -0.47
C ALA A 38 -5.27 -7.36 -1.60
N LYS A 39 -6.43 -6.70 -1.43
CA LYS A 39 -6.98 -5.75 -2.42
C LYS A 39 -6.06 -4.57 -2.64
N VAL A 40 -5.54 -3.95 -1.57
CA VAL A 40 -4.59 -2.83 -1.67
C VAL A 40 -3.29 -3.27 -2.34
N LYS A 41 -2.77 -4.46 -2.01
CA LYS A 41 -1.57 -5.02 -2.65
C LYS A 41 -1.72 -5.24 -4.16
N GLN A 42 -2.95 -5.33 -4.68
CA GLN A 42 -3.19 -5.44 -6.12
C GLN A 42 -3.11 -4.11 -6.87
N VAL A 43 -3.12 -2.97 -6.17
CA VAL A 43 -3.01 -1.65 -6.80
C VAL A 43 -1.65 -1.52 -7.51
N PRO A 44 -1.60 -1.09 -8.78
CA PRO A 44 -0.36 -0.98 -9.55
C PRO A 44 0.73 -0.14 -8.87
N GLU A 45 0.34 0.98 -8.26
CA GLU A 45 1.24 1.85 -7.50
C GLU A 45 1.86 1.14 -6.29
N VAL A 46 1.08 0.31 -5.58
CA VAL A 46 1.57 -0.46 -4.44
C VAL A 46 2.54 -1.54 -4.90
N LYS A 47 2.20 -2.27 -5.98
CA LYS A 47 3.14 -3.24 -6.59
C LYS A 47 4.44 -2.57 -7.01
N GLN A 48 4.35 -1.40 -7.63
CA GLN A 48 5.53 -0.65 -8.04
C GLN A 48 6.38 -0.26 -6.84
N PHE A 49 5.77 0.28 -5.79
CA PHE A 49 6.46 0.64 -4.55
C PHE A 49 7.20 -0.55 -3.93
N PHE A 50 6.53 -1.71 -3.80
CA PHE A 50 7.15 -2.93 -3.26
C PHE A 50 8.33 -3.41 -4.11
N ARG A 51 8.27 -3.25 -5.43
CA ARG A 51 9.40 -3.57 -6.33
C ARG A 51 10.57 -2.61 -6.14
N THR A 52 10.31 -1.31 -6.11
CA THR A 52 11.37 -0.29 -6.02
C THR A 52 12.01 -0.22 -4.63
N ALA A 53 11.23 -0.51 -3.59
CA ALA A 53 11.68 -0.42 -2.21
C ALA A 53 12.03 -1.78 -1.60
N ALA A 54 12.21 -2.84 -2.38
CA ALA A 54 12.41 -4.21 -1.89
C ALA A 54 13.51 -4.35 -0.81
N GLY A 55 14.62 -3.61 -0.95
CA GLY A 55 15.72 -3.59 0.04
C GLY A 55 15.46 -2.75 1.29
N GLN A 56 14.33 -2.02 1.36
CA GLN A 56 13.98 -1.07 2.41
C GLN A 56 12.80 -1.54 3.27
N ARG A 57 12.45 -2.83 3.22
CA ARG A 57 11.35 -3.45 3.97
C ARG A 57 10.01 -2.74 3.75
N PRO A 58 9.50 -2.73 2.51
CA PRO A 58 8.19 -2.14 2.21
C PRO A 58 7.09 -3.02 2.80
N ASP A 59 6.07 -2.39 3.38
CA ASP A 59 4.97 -3.12 4.01
C ASP A 59 3.63 -2.35 3.90
N LEU A 60 2.54 -3.07 4.14
CA LEU A 60 1.19 -2.53 4.30
C LEU A 60 0.74 -2.71 5.74
N MET A 61 0.17 -1.66 6.32
CA MET A 61 -0.30 -1.65 7.71
C MET A 61 -1.78 -1.28 7.73
N MET A 62 -2.60 -2.05 8.44
CA MET A 62 -4.00 -1.71 8.67
C MET A 62 -4.07 -0.70 9.81
N ASP A 63 -4.42 0.55 9.48
CA ASP A 63 -4.39 1.65 10.43
C ASP A 63 -5.72 1.83 11.17
N ARG A 64 -6.82 1.85 10.41
CA ARG A 64 -8.17 2.10 10.93
C ARG A 64 -9.18 1.11 10.37
N ARG A 65 -10.13 0.70 11.22
CA ARG A 65 -11.30 -0.11 10.84
C ARG A 65 -12.52 0.80 10.70
N PRO A 66 -13.52 0.39 9.90
CA PRO A 66 -14.76 1.13 9.86
C PRO A 66 -15.42 1.15 11.24
N ASP A 67 -15.93 2.31 11.63
CA ASP A 67 -16.63 2.58 12.88
C ASP A 67 -17.85 3.50 12.58
N GLY A 68 -18.46 4.08 13.63
CA GLY A 68 -19.62 4.96 13.46
C GLY A 68 -19.35 6.25 12.68
N ASP A 69 -18.08 6.70 12.65
CA ASP A 69 -17.69 7.98 12.08
C ASP A 69 -16.89 7.82 10.77
N PHE A 70 -16.31 6.64 10.54
CA PHE A 70 -15.48 6.34 9.39
C PHE A 70 -15.91 5.03 8.73
N MET A 71 -16.34 5.10 7.48
CA MET A 71 -16.98 3.96 6.82
C MET A 71 -16.02 3.02 6.08
N TYR A 72 -14.71 3.25 6.17
CA TYR A 72 -13.70 2.53 5.38
C TYR A 72 -12.69 1.79 6.26
N TYR A 73 -12.03 0.78 5.70
CA TYR A 73 -10.74 0.34 6.23
C TYR A 73 -9.65 1.25 5.69
N GLU A 74 -8.77 1.75 6.56
CA GLU A 74 -7.58 2.50 6.17
C GLU A 74 -6.36 1.57 6.15
N VAL A 75 -5.63 1.59 5.03
CA VAL A 75 -4.35 0.90 4.86
C VAL A 75 -3.27 1.91 4.55
N LYS A 76 -2.21 1.92 5.36
CA LYS A 76 -0.98 2.66 5.10
C LYS A 76 -0.02 1.81 4.29
N MET A 77 0.57 2.39 3.26
CA MET A 77 1.72 1.82 2.55
C MET A 77 2.97 2.59 2.95
N GLY A 78 4.06 1.89 3.23
CA GLY A 78 5.26 2.54 3.74
C GLY A 78 6.45 1.61 3.92
N LEU A 79 7.45 2.11 4.64
CA LEU A 79 8.67 1.38 4.97
C LEU A 79 8.70 1.10 6.46
N THR A 80 9.11 -0.12 6.82
CA THR A 80 9.31 -0.51 8.22
C THR A 80 10.78 -0.44 8.58
N GLY A 81 11.15 0.42 9.54
CA GLY A 81 12.52 0.57 10.02
C GLY A 81 12.58 0.57 11.54
N GLY A 82 13.19 -0.46 12.13
CA GLY A 82 13.13 -0.69 13.57
C GLY A 82 11.68 -0.83 14.03
N ASP A 83 11.29 -0.01 14.99
CA ASP A 83 9.93 0.05 15.56
C ASP A 83 9.03 1.12 14.91
N ILE A 84 9.48 1.74 13.81
CA ILE A 84 8.77 2.86 13.17
C ILE A 84 8.27 2.45 11.78
N PHE A 85 7.00 2.73 11.51
CA PHE A 85 6.40 2.64 10.17
C PHE A 85 6.33 4.03 9.52
N ARG A 86 7.13 4.26 8.47
CA ARG A 86 7.13 5.52 7.71
C ARG A 86 6.13 5.42 6.56
N THR A 87 5.00 6.09 6.70
CA THR A 87 3.92 6.09 5.69
C THR A 87 4.34 6.89 4.47
N ALA A 88 4.24 6.26 3.29
CA ALA A 88 4.38 6.92 2.00
C ALA A 88 3.01 7.33 1.43
N GLU A 89 2.03 6.44 1.50
CA GLU A 89 0.67 6.69 0.97
C GLU A 89 -0.39 6.02 1.85
N ARG A 90 -1.64 6.49 1.72
CA ARG A 90 -2.81 5.95 2.41
C ARG A 90 -3.90 5.54 1.43
N PHE A 91 -4.47 4.38 1.66
CA PHE A 91 -5.56 3.82 0.86
C PHE A 91 -6.75 3.54 1.75
N CYS A 92 -7.95 3.79 1.23
CA CYS A 92 -9.21 3.43 1.89
C CYS A 92 -9.87 2.28 1.13
N VAL A 93 -10.48 1.34 1.83
CA VAL A 93 -11.22 0.23 1.22
C VAL A 93 -12.64 0.22 1.75
N ASP A 94 -13.60 0.30 0.85
CA ASP A 94 -15.03 0.19 1.18
C ASP A 94 -15.33 -1.27 1.56
N PRO A 95 -15.78 -1.55 2.81
CA PRO A 95 -16.01 -2.91 3.27
C PRO A 95 -17.13 -3.63 2.51
N ARG A 96 -18.04 -2.90 1.86
CA ARG A 96 -19.20 -3.46 1.14
C ARG A 96 -18.84 -3.86 -0.28
N THR A 97 -18.08 -2.99 -0.96
CA THR A 97 -17.76 -3.17 -2.39
C THR A 97 -16.35 -3.68 -2.63
N MET A 98 -15.49 -3.65 -1.61
CA MET A 98 -14.05 -3.94 -1.70
C MET A 98 -13.32 -3.07 -2.73
N LYS A 99 -13.90 -1.91 -3.08
CA LYS A 99 -13.25 -0.91 -3.93
C LYS A 99 -12.19 -0.19 -3.14
N VAL A 100 -11.05 0.03 -3.79
CA VAL A 100 -9.90 0.75 -3.22
C VAL A 100 -9.93 2.19 -3.70
N TYR A 101 -9.76 3.10 -2.74
CA TYR A 101 -9.69 4.55 -2.91
C TYR A 101 -8.35 5.06 -2.39
N TYR A 102 -7.98 6.25 -2.83
CA TYR A 102 -6.83 6.97 -2.29
C TYR A 102 -7.30 7.96 -1.23
N TRP A 103 -6.55 8.07 -0.13
CA TRP A 103 -6.79 9.10 0.87
C TRP A 103 -5.73 10.20 0.76
N ASP A 104 -6.20 11.35 0.32
CA ASP A 104 -5.42 12.56 0.18
C ASP A 104 -5.30 13.36 1.47
N VAL A 105 -4.19 13.16 2.17
CA VAL A 105 -3.91 13.85 3.44
C VAL A 105 -3.55 15.33 3.27
N MET A 106 -3.37 15.81 2.04
CA MET A 106 -3.08 17.22 1.74
C MET A 106 -4.36 18.03 1.49
N ALA A 107 -5.52 17.36 1.44
CA ALA A 107 -6.82 17.98 1.33
C ALA A 107 -7.20 18.68 2.65
N ASP A 108 -7.45 19.98 2.61
CA ASP A 108 -7.67 20.89 3.76
C ASP A 108 -9.06 20.78 4.40
N ASP A 109 -9.90 19.88 3.90
CA ASP A 109 -11.14 19.56 4.59
C ASP A 109 -10.82 18.57 5.69
N MET A 110 -10.47 19.08 6.88
CA MET A 110 -10.29 18.38 8.17
C MET A 110 -9.79 16.94 8.04
N ALA A 111 -8.58 16.66 8.51
CA ALA A 111 -7.80 15.40 8.43
C ALA A 111 -8.50 14.04 8.73
N PHE A 112 -9.82 13.98 8.87
CA PHE A 112 -10.69 12.83 9.05
C PHE A 112 -11.96 12.87 8.17
N SER A 113 -12.07 13.75 7.18
CA SER A 113 -13.26 13.87 6.35
C SER A 113 -13.25 12.88 5.18
N SER A 114 -14.44 12.39 4.82
CA SER A 114 -14.64 11.56 3.63
C SER A 114 -14.44 12.32 2.32
N SER A 115 -14.39 13.66 2.33
CA SER A 115 -14.12 14.47 1.13
C SER A 115 -12.67 14.38 0.66
N ALA A 116 -11.75 13.94 1.53
CA ALA A 116 -10.37 13.62 1.19
C ALA A 116 -10.18 12.23 0.54
N ILE A 117 -11.25 11.43 0.42
CA ILE A 117 -11.21 10.11 -0.19
C ILE A 117 -11.63 10.20 -1.66
N ILE A 118 -10.70 9.93 -2.56
CA ILE A 118 -10.92 10.02 -4.00
C ILE A 118 -10.68 8.67 -4.69
N THR A 119 -11.25 8.51 -5.88
CA THR A 119 -10.98 7.30 -6.67
C THR A 119 -9.51 7.23 -7.08
N LEU A 120 -8.99 6.02 -7.26
CA LEU A 120 -7.62 5.84 -7.80
C LEU A 120 -7.45 6.51 -9.17
N GLU A 121 -8.50 6.59 -9.98
CA GLU A 121 -8.46 7.29 -11.27
C GLU A 121 -8.27 8.80 -11.10
N GLN A 122 -9.06 9.43 -10.22
CA GLN A 122 -8.90 10.85 -9.89
C GLN A 122 -7.49 11.12 -9.34
N TRP A 123 -7.03 10.32 -8.39
CA TRP A 123 -5.68 10.45 -7.83
C TRP A 123 -4.60 10.39 -8.92
N ARG A 124 -4.65 9.40 -9.81
CA ARG A 124 -3.69 9.24 -10.91
C ARG A 124 -3.65 10.44 -11.86
N LYS A 125 -4.80 11.09 -12.08
CA LYS A 125 -4.91 12.32 -12.88
C LYS A 125 -4.34 13.52 -12.12
N LEU A 126 -4.77 13.70 -10.88
CA LEU A 126 -4.48 14.89 -10.07
C LEU A 126 -3.04 14.95 -9.57
N ARG A 127 -2.45 13.80 -9.20
CA ARG A 127 -1.08 13.73 -8.65
C ARG A 127 0.03 14.22 -9.59
N LYS A 128 -0.29 14.39 -10.87
CA LYS A 128 0.63 14.90 -11.90
C LYS A 128 0.60 16.42 -12.01
N THR A 129 -0.35 17.08 -11.35
CA THR A 129 -0.47 18.54 -11.38
C THR A 129 0.43 19.18 -10.33
N ALA A 130 0.95 20.38 -10.61
CA ALA A 130 1.76 21.13 -9.65
C ALA A 130 0.97 21.51 -8.37
N ALA A 131 -0.35 21.62 -8.49
CA ALA A 131 -1.24 21.98 -7.39
C ALA A 131 -1.38 20.85 -6.35
N TRP A 132 -1.19 19.58 -6.74
CA TRP A 132 -1.22 18.42 -5.84
C TRP A 132 -0.17 18.48 -4.73
N GLN A 133 1.00 19.07 -5.04
CA GLN A 133 2.13 19.16 -4.11
C GLN A 133 1.95 20.26 -3.05
N LYS A 134 0.84 20.98 -3.08
CA LYS A 134 0.50 22.06 -2.14
C LYS A 134 -0.71 21.64 -1.32
N PRO A 135 -0.92 22.20 -0.12
CA PRO A 135 -2.23 22.12 0.53
C PRO A 135 -3.34 22.52 -0.44
N HIS A 136 -4.41 21.75 -0.52
CA HIS A 136 -5.46 21.96 -1.51
C HIS A 136 -6.82 21.52 -0.99
N THR A 137 -7.90 21.84 -1.73
CA THR A 137 -9.25 21.33 -1.45
C THR A 137 -9.92 20.93 -2.77
N TYR A 138 -11.06 20.26 -2.67
CA TYR A 138 -11.86 19.82 -3.80
C TYR A 138 -13.09 20.71 -3.97
N LYS A 139 -13.13 21.53 -5.02
CA LYS A 139 -14.30 22.35 -5.36
C LYS A 139 -14.91 21.85 -6.67
N ALA A 140 -16.15 21.35 -6.60
CA ALA A 140 -16.86 20.77 -7.74
C ALA A 140 -16.03 19.69 -8.49
N GLY A 141 -15.36 18.81 -7.73
CA GLY A 141 -14.53 17.74 -8.26
C GLY A 141 -13.19 18.17 -8.85
N LYS A 142 -12.83 19.46 -8.76
CA LYS A 142 -11.55 20.00 -9.18
C LYS A 142 -10.67 20.29 -7.98
N LEU A 143 -9.38 19.98 -8.13
CA LEU A 143 -8.37 20.34 -7.15
C LEU A 143 -8.08 21.84 -7.22
N VAL A 144 -8.19 22.52 -6.08
CA VAL A 144 -7.90 23.95 -5.92
C VAL A 144 -6.80 24.08 -4.88
N ALA A 145 -5.61 24.52 -5.31
CA ALA A 145 -4.52 24.80 -4.38
C ALA A 145 -4.90 25.95 -3.45
N LEU A 146 -4.58 25.80 -2.18
CA LEU A 146 -4.69 26.87 -1.21
C LEU A 146 -3.42 27.71 -1.32
N THR A 147 -3.58 28.91 -1.87
CA THR A 147 -2.57 29.95 -1.73
C THR A 147 -2.59 30.44 -0.29
N LYS A 148 -1.49 30.21 0.43
CA LYS A 148 -1.11 31.04 1.57
C LYS A 148 -0.48 32.32 1.06
#